data_AF-A0A225NRB9-F1
#
_entry.id   AF-A0A225NRB9-F1
#
_cell.length_a   1.000
_cell.length_b   1.000
_cell.length_c   1.000
_cell.angle_alpha   90.00
_cell.angle_beta   90.00
_cell.angle_gamma   90.00
#
_symmetry.space_group_name_H-M   'P 1'
#
loop_
_entity.id
_entity.type
_entity.pdbx_description
1 polymer ?
#
loop_
_entity_poly.entity_id
_entity_poly.type
_entity_poly.pdbx_seq_one_letter_code
_entity_poly.pdbx_strand_id
1 'polypeptide(L)' 'MKMTLEDLLAGVPAQDGNGGQLLSPSVSASKARRAEPVTPIDKTTAIAKLVLQDEAQARANKTAQLKAAREQRDAGRKG' A
#
# COMPACT_ATOMS: atom_id res chain seq x y z
N MET A 1 9.89 32.95 -44.62
CA MET A 1 10.88 31.89 -44.92
C MET A 1 10.43 30.63 -44.19
N LYS A 2 10.43 29.46 -44.85
CA LYS A 2 9.97 28.20 -44.25
C LYS A 2 11.15 27.61 -43.50
N MET A 3 11.13 27.65 -42.16
CA MET A 3 12.11 26.95 -41.34
C MET A 3 11.88 25.45 -41.55
N THR A 4 12.93 24.74 -41.95
CA THR A 4 12.88 23.30 -42.14
C THR A 4 13.14 22.58 -40.82
N LEU A 5 12.76 21.31 -40.70
CA LEU A 5 13.03 20.54 -39.46
C LEU A 5 14.53 20.41 -39.22
N GLU A 6 15.30 20.39 -40.31
CA GLU A 6 16.74 20.33 -40.36
C GLU A 6 17.37 21.59 -39.75
N ASP A 7 16.78 22.78 -39.98
CA ASP A 7 17.23 24.04 -39.36
C ASP A 7 17.05 24.04 -37.83
N LEU A 8 16.02 23.34 -37.32
CA LEU A 8 15.77 23.22 -35.88
C LEU A 8 16.78 22.28 -35.20
N LEU A 9 17.31 21.30 -35.93
CA LEU A 9 18.19 20.28 -35.39
C LEU A 9 19.67 20.64 -35.49
N ALA A 10 20.03 21.67 -36.27
CA ALA A 10 21.40 22.14 -36.46
C ALA A 10 22.11 22.58 -35.16
N GLY A 11 21.35 22.94 -34.12
CA GLY A 11 21.89 23.39 -32.83
C GLY A 11 21.99 22.33 -31.74
N VAL A 12 21.55 21.09 -31.99
CA VAL A 12 21.57 20.02 -30.99
C VAL A 12 22.94 19.35 -30.99
N PRO A 13 23.70 19.39 -29.87
CA PRO A 13 24.97 18.68 -29.78
C PRO A 13 24.75 17.19 -30.00
N ALA A 14 25.56 16.57 -30.87
CA ALA A 14 25.56 15.12 -31.03
C ALA A 14 25.86 14.46 -29.67
N GLN A 15 24.92 13.67 -29.15
CA GLN A 15 25.13 12.92 -27.91
C GLN A 15 26.10 11.76 -28.18
N ASP A 16 27.37 11.96 -27.84
CA ASP A 16 28.34 10.85 -27.74
C ASP A 16 28.11 10.08 -26.44
N GLY A 17 27.19 9.12 -26.52
CA GLY A 17 26.93 8.09 -25.54
C GLY A 17 26.23 6.91 -26.24
N ASN A 18 26.90 5.74 -26.24
CA ASN A 18 26.45 4.46 -26.80
C ASN A 18 25.57 4.53 -28.09
N GLY A 19 26.01 5.30 -29.09
CA GLY A 19 25.45 5.28 -30.45
C GLY A 19 24.00 5.74 -30.59
N GLY A 20 23.50 6.60 -29.70
CA GLY A 20 22.16 7.21 -29.85
C GLY A 20 20.99 6.26 -29.60
N GLN A 21 21.23 5.03 -29.14
CA GLN A 21 20.16 4.16 -28.68
C GLN A 21 19.86 4.48 -27.22
N LEU A 22 18.61 4.90 -26.96
CA LEU A 22 18.05 4.80 -25.61
C LEU A 22 18.24 3.35 -25.17
N LEU A 23 18.93 3.13 -24.04
CA LEU A 23 19.01 1.82 -23.39
C LEU A 23 17.60 1.26 -23.36
N SER A 24 17.35 0.21 -24.15
CA SER A 24 16.06 -0.46 -24.14
C SER A 24 15.77 -0.79 -22.67
N PRO A 25 14.67 -0.29 -22.07
CA PRO A 25 14.37 -0.64 -20.70
C PRO A 25 14.22 -2.16 -20.67
N SER A 26 15.23 -2.85 -20.11
CA SER A 26 15.18 -4.31 -20.07
C SER A 26 13.99 -4.66 -19.18
N VAL A 27 12.98 -5.29 -19.77
CA VAL A 27 11.77 -5.70 -19.06
C VAL A 27 12.12 -6.65 -17.89
N SER A 28 13.31 -7.27 -17.97
CA SER A 28 13.90 -8.12 -16.93
C SER A 28 14.26 -7.36 -15.64
N ALA A 29 14.68 -6.08 -15.71
CA ALA A 29 14.96 -5.27 -14.52
C ALA A 29 13.69 -4.64 -13.91
N SER A 30 12.62 -4.52 -14.70
CA SER A 30 11.31 -4.03 -14.24
C SER A 30 10.39 -5.14 -13.73
N LYS A 31 10.87 -6.39 -13.69
CA LYS A 31 10.32 -7.46 -12.87
C LYS A 31 10.71 -7.33 -11.39
N ALA A 32 10.88 -6.10 -10.89
CA ALA A 32 10.61 -5.83 -9.49
C ALA A 32 9.16 -6.26 -9.26
N ARG A 33 8.95 -7.24 -8.38
CA ARG A 33 7.63 -7.81 -8.04
C ARG A 33 6.61 -6.67 -7.94
N ARG A 34 5.80 -6.47 -8.99
CA ARG A 34 4.67 -5.55 -8.90
C ARG A 34 3.75 -6.19 -7.87
N ALA A 35 3.68 -5.60 -6.68
CA ALA A 35 2.55 -5.86 -5.80
C ALA A 35 1.30 -5.65 -6.66
N GLU A 36 0.35 -6.58 -6.58
CA GLU A 36 -0.89 -6.46 -7.33
C GLU A 36 -1.47 -5.06 -7.09
N PRO A 37 -2.01 -4.39 -8.13
CA PRO A 37 -2.56 -3.06 -7.97
C PRO A 37 -3.60 -3.07 -6.84
N VAL A 38 -3.34 -2.36 -5.74
CA VAL A 38 -4.28 -2.27 -4.62
C VAL A 38 -5.50 -1.50 -5.10
N THR A 39 -6.62 -2.20 -5.26
CA THR A 39 -7.87 -1.61 -5.72
C THR A 39 -8.53 -0.80 -4.58
N PRO A 40 -9.44 0.13 -4.89
CA PRO A 40 -10.26 0.78 -3.88
C PRO A 40 -11.01 -0.23 -2.99
N ILE A 41 -11.47 -1.35 -3.57
CA ILE A 41 -12.16 -2.43 -2.84
C ILE A 41 -11.22 -3.08 -1.81
N ASP A 42 -9.96 -3.29 -2.16
CA ASP A 42 -8.97 -3.87 -1.24
C ASP A 42 -8.73 -2.97 -0.03
N LYS A 43 -8.68 -1.65 -0.26
CA LYS A 43 -8.56 -0.66 0.82
C LYS A 43 -9.78 -0.69 1.74
N THR A 44 -11.00 -0.67 1.18
CA THR A 44 -12.24 -0.77 1.95
C THR A 44 -12.30 -2.07 2.74
N THR A 45 -11.88 -3.19 2.14
CA THR A 45 -11.84 -4.50 2.79
C THR A 45 -10.85 -4.52 3.95
N ALA A 46 -9.67 -3.92 3.79
CA ALA A 46 -8.69 -3.80 4.85
C ALA A 46 -9.23 -2.97 6.03
N ILE A 47 -9.87 -1.83 5.75
CA ILE A 47 -10.47 -0.98 6.79
C ILE A 47 -11.60 -1.71 7.51
N ALA A 48 -12.50 -2.39 6.77
CA ALA A 48 -13.59 -3.16 7.36
C ALA A 48 -13.08 -4.27 8.30
N LYS A 49 -12.00 -4.97 7.90
CA LYS A 49 -11.37 -5.99 8.76
C LYS A 49 -10.83 -5.39 10.07
N LEU A 50 -10.20 -4.22 10.00
CA LEU A 50 -9.68 -3.54 11.20
C LEU A 50 -10.82 -3.18 12.15
N VAL A 51 -11.90 -2.57 11.64
CA VAL A 51 -13.07 -2.21 12.47
C VAL A 51 -13.67 -3.45 13.16
N LEU A 52 -13.84 -4.55 12.42
CA LEU A 52 -14.38 -5.79 13.00
C LEU A 52 -13.46 -6.38 14.09
N GLN A 53 -12.14 -6.28 13.92
CA GLN A 53 -11.18 -6.74 14.91
C GLN A 53 -11.22 -5.87 16.18
N ASP A 54 -11.28 -4.55 16.02
CA ASP A 54 -11.37 -3.61 17.15
C ASP A 54 -12.66 -3.83 17.95
N GLU A 55 -13.79 -4.02 17.27
CA GLU A 55 -15.06 -4.34 17.93
C GLU A 55 -15.05 -5.69 18.63
N ALA A 56 -14.43 -6.71 18.01
CA ALA A 56 -14.28 -8.02 18.63
C ALA A 56 -13.43 -7.93 19.90
N GLN A 57 -12.33 -7.16 19.86
CA GLN A 57 -11.48 -6.92 21.01
C GLN A 57 -12.22 -6.17 22.12
N ALA A 58 -12.98 -5.13 21.78
CA ALA A 58 -13.79 -4.40 22.75
C ALA A 58 -14.84 -5.31 23.44
N ARG A 59 -15.49 -6.19 22.67
CA ARG A 59 -16.42 -7.19 23.21
C ARG A 59 -15.72 -8.20 24.13
N ALA A 60 -14.55 -8.67 23.75
CA ALA A 60 -13.74 -9.59 24.57
C ALA A 60 -13.35 -8.92 25.90
N ASN A 61 -12.83 -7.70 25.85
CA ASN A 61 -12.44 -6.92 27.03
C ASN A 61 -13.63 -6.69 27.98
N LYS A 62 -14.78 -6.28 27.44
CA LYS A 62 -16.00 -6.09 28.23
C LYS A 62 -16.45 -7.39 28.89
N THR A 63 -16.40 -8.51 28.17
CA THR A 63 -16.77 -9.82 28.70
C THR A 63 -15.83 -10.26 29.81
N ALA A 64 -14.52 -10.04 29.65
CA ALA A 64 -13.53 -10.34 30.66
C ALA A 64 -13.74 -9.50 31.93
N GLN A 65 -14.01 -8.20 31.80
CA GLN A 65 -14.32 -7.32 32.93
C GLN A 65 -15.60 -7.77 33.67
N LEU A 66 -16.66 -8.09 32.93
CA LEU A 66 -17.91 -8.57 33.54
C LEU A 66 -17.71 -9.91 34.25
N LYS A 67 -16.89 -10.81 33.68
CA LYS A 67 -16.56 -12.08 34.31
C LYS A 67 -15.79 -11.86 35.62
N ALA A 68 -14.75 -11.03 35.60
CA ALA A 68 -13.98 -10.68 36.80
C ALA A 68 -14.86 -10.05 37.89
N ALA A 69 -15.75 -9.13 37.53
CA ALA A 69 -16.68 -8.51 38.48
C ALA A 69 -17.65 -9.54 39.09
N ARG A 70 -18.12 -10.51 38.30
CA ARG A 70 -18.97 -11.60 38.81
C ARG A 70 -18.21 -12.52 39.76
N GLU A 71 -16.98 -12.90 39.42
CA GLU A 71 -16.12 -13.73 40.28
C GLU A 71 -15.86 -13.04 41.62
N GLN A 72 -15.54 -11.74 41.63
CA GLN A 72 -15.36 -10.95 42.85
C GLN A 72 -16.63 -10.90 43.72
N ARG A 73 -17.79 -10.65 43.09
CA ARG A 73 -19.07 -10.65 43.80
C ARG A 73 -19.38 -12.02 44.40
N ASP A 74 -19.16 -13.09 43.64
CA ASP A 74 -19.48 -14.44 44.08
C ASP A 74 -18.51 -14.94 45.16
N ALA A 75 -17.26 -14.47 45.16
CA ALA A 75 -16.30 -14.70 46.24
C ALA A 75 -16.74 -14.02 47.56
N GLY A 76 -17.26 -12.78 47.48
CA GLY A 76 -17.76 -12.05 48.64
C GLY A 76 -19.05 -12.60 49.25
N ARG A 77 -19.75 -13.52 48.58
CA ARG A 77 -20.97 -14.18 49.07
C ARG A 77 -20.69 -15.52 49.78
N LYS A 78 -19.46 -16.03 49.72
CA LYS A 78 -19.06 -17.30 50.35
C LYS A 78 -18.33 -17.15 51.70
N GLY A 79 -18.16 -15.91 52.19
CA GLY A 79 -17.69 -15.61 53.55
C GLY A 79 -18.84 -15.11 54.41
#